data_AF-A0A2V9FQK8-F1
#
_entry.id   AF-A0A2V9FQK8-F1
#
_cell.length_a   1.000
_cell.length_b   1.000
_cell.length_c   1.000
_cell.angle_alpha   90.00
_cell.angle_beta   90.00
_cell.angle_gamma   90.00
#
_symmetry.space_group_name_H-M   'P 1'
#
loop_
_entity.id
_entity.type
_entity.pdbx_description
1 polymer ?
#
loop_
_entity_poly.entity_id
_entity_poly.type
_entity_poly.pdbx_seq_one_letter_code
_entity_poly.pdbx_strand_id
1 'polypeptide(L)' 'AILAWTTCFVVTILVSLVTKAPDESRLVGLVYSLTERPQEGNLRWYKRPAYLGVAILAVTVLLNFIFR' A
#
# COMPACT_ATOMS: atom_id res chain seq x y z
N ALA A 1 -14.37 19.79 0.41
CA ALA A 1 -13.66 18.64 1.01
C ALA A 1 -12.52 18.13 0.13
N ILE A 2 -12.80 17.71 -1.11
CA ILE A 2 -11.79 17.14 -2.03
C ILE A 2 -10.67 18.14 -2.35
N LEU A 3 -10.99 19.40 -2.66
CA LEU A 3 -10.00 20.41 -3.03
C LEU A 3 -8.96 20.66 -1.93
N ALA A 4 -9.39 20.78 -0.66
CA ALA A 4 -8.51 20.99 0.48
C ALA A 4 -7.60 19.79 0.76
N TRP A 5 -8.11 18.57 0.57
CA TRP A 5 -7.32 17.36 0.70
C TRP A 5 -6.28 17.27 -0.44
N THR A 6 -6.69 17.54 -1.69
CA THR A 6 -5.79 17.49 -2.84
C THR A 6 -4.68 18.52 -2.77
N THR A 7 -4.98 19.77 -2.37
CA THR A 7 -3.94 20.80 -2.27
C THR A 7 -2.95 20.50 -1.15
N CYS A 8 -3.42 20.07 0.02
CA CYS A 8 -2.56 19.65 1.12
C CYS A 8 -1.61 18.51 0.67
N PHE A 9 -2.17 17.46 0.06
CA PHE A 9 -1.40 16.31 -0.40
C PHE A 9 -0.35 16.67 -1.46
N VAL A 10 -0.73 17.49 -2.44
CA VAL A 10 0.20 17.95 -3.50
C VAL A 10 1.32 18.80 -2.93
N VAL A 11 1.01 19.74 -2.03
CA VAL A 11 2.03 20.57 -1.37
C VAL A 11 3.00 19.71 -0.57
N THR A 12 2.51 18.72 0.19
CA THR A 12 3.37 17.79 0.93
C THR A 12 4.31 17.02 0.00
N ILE A 13 3.83 16.53 -1.14
CA ILE A 13 4.67 15.84 -2.13
C ILE A 13 5.76 16.77 -2.66
N LEU A 14 5.39 17.98 -3.08
CA LEU A 14 6.35 18.96 -3.63
C LEU A 14 7.41 19.33 -2.59
N VAL A 15 7.00 19.63 -1.36
CA VAL A 15 7.94 19.92 -0.27
C VAL A 15 8.84 18.72 -0.03
N SER A 16 8.28 17.51 0.09
CA SER A 16 9.05 16.28 0.35
C SER A 16 10.10 16.00 -0.72
N LEU A 17 9.82 16.29 -1.99
CA LEU A 17 10.75 16.10 -3.11
C LEU A 17 11.86 17.17 -3.14
N VAL A 18 11.54 18.39 -2.70
CA VAL A 18 12.52 19.49 -2.63
C VAL A 18 13.40 19.37 -1.38
N THR A 19 12.90 18.81 -0.27
CA THR A 19 13.71 18.54 0.92
C THR A 19 14.66 17.38 0.72
N LYS A 20 15.86 17.52 1.29
CA LYS A 20 16.91 16.51 1.25
C LYS A 20 16.46 15.22 1.96
N ALA A 21 16.53 14.10 1.24
CA ALA A 21 16.29 12.78 1.81
C ALA A 21 17.36 12.46 2.89
N PRO A 22 16.98 11.85 4.03
CA PRO A 22 17.93 11.40 5.05
C PRO A 22 18.82 10.25 4.54
N ASP A 23 20.07 10.18 5.04
CA ASP A 23 21.10 9.23 4.60
C ASP A 23 20.63 7.77 4.69
N GLU A 24 20.79 7.05 3.57
CA GLU A 24 20.34 5.66 3.36
C GLU A 24 20.97 4.66 4.34
N SER A 25 22.17 4.95 4.83
CA SER A 25 22.90 4.12 5.80
C SER A 25 22.23 4.06 7.18
N ARG A 26 21.36 5.02 7.51
CA ARG A 26 20.54 4.99 8.74
C ARG A 26 19.18 4.33 8.55
N LEU A 27 18.81 3.96 7.31
CA LEU A 27 17.53 3.38 6.96
C LEU A 27 17.59 1.83 6.89
N VAL A 28 18.78 1.24 7.00
CA VAL A 28 19.00 -0.21 7.08
C VAL A 28 18.39 -0.73 8.39
N GLY A 29 17.38 -1.61 8.29
CA GLY A 29 16.65 -2.17 9.43
C GLY A 29 15.45 -1.35 9.92
N LEU A 30 15.30 -0.09 9.47
CA LEU A 30 14.12 0.75 9.77
C LEU A 30 13.13 0.78 8.60
N VAL A 31 13.64 0.66 7.37
CA VAL A 31 12.82 0.63 6.15
C VAL A 31 12.70 -0.80 5.66
N TYR A 32 11.46 -1.26 5.53
CA TYR A 32 11.07 -2.59 5.03
C TYR A 32 11.76 -2.98 3.70
N SER A 33 12.21 -1.99 2.91
CA SER A 33 12.94 -2.20 1.66
C SER A 33 14.38 -2.72 1.84
N LEU A 34 15.01 -2.54 3.01
CA LEU A 34 16.39 -2.95 3.30
C LEU A 34 16.47 -4.11 4.29
N THR A 35 15.33 -4.58 4.81
CA THR A 35 15.26 -5.73 5.71
C THR A 35 15.10 -7.01 4.88
N GLU A 36 15.95 -8.01 5.15
CA GLU A 36 15.90 -9.32 4.51
C GLU A 36 14.53 -9.96 4.76
N ARG A 37 13.73 -10.08 3.70
CA ARG A 37 12.35 -10.54 3.81
C ARG A 37 12.36 -12.01 4.22
N PRO A 38 11.68 -12.39 5.31
CA PRO A 38 11.42 -13.80 5.57
C PRO A 38 10.66 -14.33 4.35
N GLN A 39 11.27 -15.24 3.60
CA GLN A 39 10.56 -15.93 2.54
C GLN A 39 9.36 -16.60 3.19
N GLU A 40 8.16 -16.24 2.75
CA GLU A 40 6.92 -16.92 3.10
C GLU A 40 6.92 -18.33 2.50
N GLY A 41 7.82 -19.17 3.01
CA GLY A 41 7.88 -20.59 2.73
C GLY A 41 6.56 -21.20 3.16
N ASN A 42 5.73 -21.49 2.16
CA ASN A 42 4.57 -22.37 2.28
C ASN A 42 3.49 -21.96 3.30
N LEU A 43 3.15 -20.66 3.38
CA LEU A 43 1.95 -20.25 4.12
C LEU A 43 0.68 -20.60 3.30
N ARG A 44 -0.19 -21.43 3.90
CA ARG A 44 -1.49 -21.88 3.34
C ARG A 44 -2.26 -20.74 2.67
N TRP A 45 -2.95 -21.05 1.56
CA TRP A 45 -3.77 -20.13 0.75
C TRP A 45 -4.61 -19.12 1.55
N TYR A 46 -5.19 -19.52 2.68
CA TYR A 46 -5.99 -18.63 3.54
C TYR A 46 -5.20 -17.54 4.28
N LYS A 47 -3.90 -17.73 4.53
CA LYS A 47 -3.05 -16.73 5.19
C LYS A 47 -2.55 -15.66 4.23
N ARG A 48 -2.77 -15.80 2.91
CA ARG A 48 -2.38 -14.79 1.93
C ARG A 48 -3.52 -13.77 1.79
N PRO A 49 -3.34 -12.51 2.25
CA PRO A 49 -4.39 -11.50 2.22
C PRO A 49 -4.89 -11.20 0.79
N ALA A 50 -4.06 -11.48 -0.23
CA ALA A 50 -4.42 -11.34 -1.63
C ALA A 50 -5.64 -12.19 -2.05
N TYR A 51 -5.73 -13.46 -1.64
CA TYR A 51 -6.86 -14.32 -2.04
C TYR A 51 -8.18 -13.86 -1.41
N LEU A 52 -8.14 -13.44 -0.15
CA LEU A 52 -9.31 -12.87 0.53
C LEU A 52 -9.76 -11.56 -0.13
N GLY A 53 -8.82 -10.68 -0.50
CA GLY A 53 -9.12 -9.45 -1.23
C GLY A 53 -9.79 -9.70 -2.58
N VAL A 54 -9.28 -10.66 -3.37
CA VAL A 54 -9.87 -11.05 -4.66
C VAL A 54 -11.28 -11.63 -4.48
N ALA A 55 -11.48 -12.48 -3.46
CA ALA A 55 -12.80 -13.05 -3.19
C ALA A 55 -13.85 -11.97 -2.87
N ILE A 56 -13.50 -11.00 -2.03
CA ILE A 56 -14.40 -9.89 -1.69
C ILE A 56 -14.71 -9.03 -2.92
N LEU A 57 -13.69 -8.67 -3.72
CA LEU A 57 -13.89 -7.92 -4.96
C LEU A 57 -14.81 -8.64 -5.94
N ALA A 58 -14.65 -9.97 -6.10
CA ALA A 58 -15.51 -10.76 -6.96
C ALA A 58 -16.98 -10.73 -6.47
N VAL A 59 -17.21 -10.86 -5.17
CA VAL A 59 -18.56 -10.74 -4.58
C VAL A 59 -19.14 -9.34 -4.80
N THR A 60 -18.35 -8.27 -4.58
CA THR A 60 -18.79 -6.89 -4.81
C THR A 60 -19.19 -6.64 -6.26
N VAL A 61 -18.39 -7.13 -7.22
CA VAL A 61 -18.69 -7.03 -8.65
C VAL A 61 -19.94 -7.82 -9.01
N LEU A 62 -20.08 -9.06 -8.53
CA LEU A 62 -21.24 -9.90 -8.77
C LEU A 62 -22.54 -9.23 -8.28
N LEU A 63 -22.52 -8.72 -7.04
CA LEU A 63 -23.66 -7.99 -6.48
C LEU A 63 -23.94 -6.70 -7.27
N ASN A 64 -22.90 -5.97 -7.69
CA ASN A 64 -23.07 -4.78 -8.53
C ASN A 64 -23.74 -5.09 -9.88
N PHE A 65 -23.45 -6.24 -10.48
CA PHE A 65 -24.13 -6.71 -11.69
C PHE A 65 -25.58 -7.12 -11.44
N ILE A 66 -25.91 -7.72 -10.29
CA ILE A 66 -27.27 -8.15 -9.95
C ILE A 66 -28.18 -6.96 -9.61
N PHE A 67 -27.65 -5.93 -8.94
CA PHE A 67 -28.41 -4.73 -8.52
C PHE A 67 -28.42 -3.59 -9.53
N ARG A 68 -27.82 -3.80 -10.71
CA ARG A 68 -27.88 -2.88 -11.85
C ARG A 68 -29.02 -3.28 -12.79
#